data_AF-A0A067T812-F1
#
_entry.id   AF-A0A067T812-F1
#
_cell.length_a   1.000
_cell.length_b   1.000
_cell.length_c   1.000
_cell.angle_alpha   90.00
_cell.angle_beta   90.00
_cell.angle_gamma   90.00
#
_symmetry.space_group_name_H-M   'P 1'
#
loop_
_entity.id
_entity.type
_entity.pdbx_description
1 polymer ?
#
loop_
_entity_poly.entity_id
_entity_poly.type
_entity_poly.pdbx_seq_one_letter_code
_entity_poly.pdbx_strand_id
1 'polypeptide(L)'
;MMGDEVPKNTHEKFNPSDADIVIQSVDGLLFRIHRKNLETNTGAFPGPEFDSQGEIVFLSEPAEVLGVVFQFIYPRKHPTLKDLDFKLVAEVAEAVEKYEVFSAMRVCELRLRDFLPQKAIDIFVYAVKHDYSELIDETALLIARSPSLPVLRKLPSHCFIPWVLDYKFIFQHLAKSTS
;
A
#
# COMPACT_ATOMS: atom_id res chain seq x y z
N MET A 1 17.15 30.08 25.12
CA MET A 1 16.59 28.73 25.28
C MET A 1 15.08 28.84 25.16
N MET A 2 14.57 28.90 23.92
CA MET A 2 13.15 28.70 23.66
C MET A 2 12.94 27.19 23.62
N GLY A 3 12.15 26.65 24.55
CA GLY A 3 11.68 25.28 24.46
C GLY A 3 10.65 25.23 23.35
N ASP A 4 10.95 24.53 22.26
CA ASP A 4 9.96 24.14 21.28
C ASP A 4 8.95 23.23 21.99
N GLU A 5 7.77 23.76 22.30
CA GLU A 5 6.64 22.96 22.75
C GLU A 5 6.31 21.97 21.64
N VAL A 6 6.63 20.70 21.87
CA VAL A 6 6.15 19.59 21.03
C VAL A 6 4.62 19.70 21.00
N PRO A 7 3.99 19.89 19.83
CA PRO A 7 2.53 19.92 19.77
C PRO A 7 1.99 18.62 20.35
N LYS A 8 1.02 18.69 21.26
CA LYS A 8 0.51 17.56 22.05
C LYS A 8 0.01 16.35 21.23
N ASN A 9 -0.10 16.49 19.91
CA ASN A 9 -0.55 15.47 18.98
C ASN A 9 0.60 14.95 18.08
N THR A 10 1.74 14.58 18.68
CA THR A 10 2.92 14.06 17.96
C THR A 10 3.10 12.56 18.21
N HIS A 11 3.42 11.80 17.16
CA HIS A 11 3.59 10.36 17.22
C HIS A 11 4.80 9.96 18.07
N GLU A 12 4.59 9.07 19.06
CA GLU A 12 5.61 8.71 20.07
C GLU A 12 6.94 8.20 19.47
N LYS A 13 6.88 7.35 18.43
CA LYS A 13 8.07 6.76 17.80
C LYS A 13 8.74 7.65 16.75
N PHE A 14 8.07 8.70 16.28
CA PHE A 14 8.53 9.57 15.20
C PHE A 14 8.49 11.01 15.69
N ASN A 15 9.33 11.26 16.69
CA ASN A 15 9.50 12.55 17.34
C ASN A 15 10.96 12.80 17.78
N PRO A 16 11.96 12.60 16.90
CA PRO A 16 13.34 12.92 17.25
C PRO A 16 13.49 14.45 17.36
N SER A 17 14.32 14.90 18.30
CA SER A 17 14.49 16.33 18.58
C SER A 17 15.13 17.09 17.43
N ASP A 18 15.91 16.41 16.60
CA ASP A 18 16.65 16.91 15.43
C ASP A 18 15.90 16.72 14.10
N ALA A 19 14.61 16.37 14.14
CA ALA A 19 13.76 16.34 12.94
C ALA A 19 13.72 17.70 12.22
N ASP A 20 13.83 17.66 10.89
CA ASP A 20 13.87 18.83 10.00
C ASP A 20 12.59 18.97 9.14
N ILE A 21 11.64 18.04 9.28
CA ILE A 21 10.34 18.08 8.62
C ILE A 21 9.23 17.57 9.54
N VAL A 22 8.04 18.18 9.41
CA VAL A 22 6.82 17.76 10.11
C VAL A 22 5.79 17.33 9.07
N ILE A 23 5.29 16.11 9.21
CA ILE A 23 4.20 15.57 8.41
C ILE A 23 2.96 15.42 9.27
N GLN A 24 1.80 15.76 8.73
CA GLN A 24 0.52 15.51 9.35
C GLN A 24 -0.26 14.45 8.56
N SER A 25 -0.76 13.44 9.27
CA SER A 25 -1.71 12.46 8.73
C SER A 25 -3.11 13.05 8.58
N VAL A 26 -3.99 12.37 7.83
CA VAL A 26 -5.37 12.84 7.62
C VAL A 26 -6.20 12.91 8.92
N ASP A 27 -5.85 12.10 9.91
CA ASP A 27 -6.44 12.09 11.26
C ASP A 27 -5.73 13.07 12.23
N GLY A 28 -4.85 13.93 11.71
CA GLY A 28 -4.29 15.09 12.41
C GLY A 28 -3.05 14.81 13.25
N LEU A 29 -2.56 13.57 13.31
CA LEU A 29 -1.35 13.21 14.06
C LEU A 29 -0.09 13.71 13.34
N LEU A 30 0.83 14.28 14.11
CA LEU A 30 2.08 14.82 13.60
C LEU A 30 3.22 13.80 13.70
N PHE A 31 4.01 13.70 12.64
CA PHE A 31 5.23 12.92 12.54
C PHE A 31 6.38 13.89 12.32
N ARG A 32 7.30 13.96 13.27
CA ARG A 32 8.55 14.69 13.08
C ARG A 32 9.59 13.70 12.59
N ILE A 33 10.11 13.91 11.39
CA ILE A 33 11.07 12.98 10.77
C ILE A 33 12.23 13.72 10.08
N HIS A 34 13.13 12.96 9.45
CA HIS A 34 14.28 13.51 8.72
C HIS A 34 14.05 13.43 7.21
N ARG A 35 14.15 14.57 6.52
CA ARG A 35 14.01 14.69 5.07
C ARG A 35 15.00 13.78 4.33
N LYS A 36 16.23 13.70 4.82
CA LYS A 36 17.27 12.81 4.25
C LYS A 36 16.82 11.35 4.16
N ASN A 37 16.06 10.86 5.14
CA ASN A 37 15.59 9.48 5.10
C ASN A 37 14.52 9.30 4.02
N LEU A 38 13.64 10.28 3.83
CA LEU A 38 12.67 10.29 2.73
C LEU A 38 13.39 10.31 1.38
N GLU A 39 14.27 11.29 1.16
CA GLU A 39 15.03 11.47 -0.08
C GLU A 39 15.80 10.22 -0.50
N THR A 40 16.34 9.47 0.47
CA THR A 40 17.17 8.30 0.18
C THR A 40 16.35 7.03 -0.06
N ASN A 41 15.13 6.94 0.47
CA ASN A 41 14.35 5.68 0.50
C ASN A 41 13.03 5.74 -0.27
N THR A 42 12.68 6.88 -0.86
CA THR A 42 11.43 7.11 -1.57
C THR A 42 11.67 7.80 -2.91
N GLY A 43 10.86 7.51 -3.92
CA GLY A 43 10.95 8.13 -5.25
C GLY A 43 9.94 9.26 -5.49
N ALA A 44 8.78 9.24 -4.82
CA ALA A 44 7.66 10.13 -5.09
C ALA A 44 7.10 10.86 -3.84
N PHE A 45 7.90 10.97 -2.77
CA PHE A 45 7.42 11.59 -1.54
C PHE A 45 7.30 13.12 -1.67
N PRO A 46 6.20 13.75 -1.22
CA PRO A 46 6.03 15.20 -1.27
C PRO A 46 6.89 15.88 -0.19
N GLY A 47 7.69 16.88 -0.58
CA GLY A 47 8.48 17.69 0.35
C GLY A 47 10.02 17.71 0.24
N PRO A 48 10.72 16.90 -0.58
CA PRO A 48 12.18 17.04 -0.69
C PRO A 48 12.60 18.31 -1.46
N GLU A 49 11.80 18.74 -2.45
CA GLU A 49 12.15 19.86 -3.34
C GLU A 49 11.74 21.25 -2.82
N PHE A 50 10.81 21.31 -1.86
CA PHE A 50 10.36 22.58 -1.29
C PHE A 50 11.10 22.85 0.02
N ASP A 51 11.72 24.03 0.12
CA ASP A 51 12.19 24.59 1.38
C ASP A 51 10.96 24.86 2.25
N SER A 52 10.46 23.82 2.92
CA SER A 52 9.37 23.89 3.87
C SER A 52 9.94 24.64 5.07
N GLN A 53 9.88 25.97 5.04
CA GLN A 53 10.34 26.89 6.10
C GLN A 53 9.53 26.72 7.41
N GLY A 54 9.48 25.50 7.94
CA GLY A 54 8.57 25.09 9.01
C GLY A 54 7.16 24.71 8.55
N GLU A 55 6.90 24.55 7.25
CA GLU A 55 5.56 24.17 6.76
C GLU A 55 5.27 22.69 7.01
N ILE A 56 4.08 22.40 7.54
CA ILE A 56 3.60 21.05 7.81
C ILE A 56 3.18 20.41 6.48
N VAL A 57 3.72 19.23 6.16
CA VAL A 57 3.33 18.47 4.97
C VAL A 57 2.12 17.60 5.31
N PHE A 58 0.99 17.86 4.67
CA PHE A 58 -0.24 17.10 4.88
C PHE A 58 -0.29 15.89 3.94
N LEU A 59 -0.52 14.70 4.50
CA LEU A 59 -0.73 13.47 3.75
C LEU A 59 -2.16 12.96 3.94
N SER A 60 -2.68 12.26 2.93
CA SER A 60 -4.05 11.72 2.90
C SER A 60 -4.22 10.43 3.71
N GLU A 61 -3.13 9.87 4.20
CA GLU A 61 -3.02 8.57 4.83
C GLU A 61 -3.27 8.70 6.34
N PRO A 62 -3.98 7.74 6.96
CA PRO A 62 -4.13 7.67 8.41
C PRO A 62 -2.80 7.50 9.13
N ALA A 63 -2.75 7.91 10.40
CA ALA A 63 -1.56 7.79 11.23
C ALA A 63 -1.05 6.35 11.35
N GLU A 64 -1.95 5.37 11.43
CA GLU A 64 -1.58 3.95 11.54
C GLU A 64 -0.83 3.44 10.29
N VAL A 65 -1.22 3.92 9.10
CA VAL A 65 -0.59 3.58 7.82
C VAL A 65 0.79 4.23 7.73
N LEU A 66 0.86 5.56 7.94
CA LEU A 66 2.12 6.31 7.93
C LEU A 66 3.10 5.79 8.97
N GLY A 67 2.59 5.39 10.14
CA GLY A 67 3.37 4.79 11.21
C GLY A 67 4.07 3.50 10.80
N VAL A 68 3.52 2.71 9.87
CA VAL A 68 4.17 1.52 9.29
C VAL A 68 5.13 1.92 8.16
N VAL A 69 4.69 2.79 7.24
CA VAL A 69 5.48 3.27 6.11
C VAL A 69 6.80 3.88 6.56
N PHE A 70 6.76 4.78 7.56
CA PHE A 70 7.97 5.41 8.09
C PHE A 70 8.91 4.43 8.80
N GLN A 71 8.48 3.21 9.16
CA GLN A 71 9.41 2.20 9.69
C GLN A 71 10.28 1.56 8.62
N PHE A 72 9.81 1.51 7.38
CA PHE A 72 10.61 1.06 6.23
C PHE A 72 11.57 2.14 5.71
N ILE A 73 11.26 3.42 5.97
CA ILE A 73 12.08 4.56 5.54
C ILE A 73 13.26 4.81 6.49
N TYR A 74 13.07 4.56 7.79
CA TYR A 74 14.16 4.75 8.75
C TYR A 74 15.16 3.59 8.69
N PRO A 75 16.47 3.87 8.87
CA PRO A 75 17.53 2.85 8.84
C PRO A 75 17.49 1.97 10.10
N ARG A 76 16.52 1.06 10.13
CA ARG A 76 16.30 0.10 11.20
C ARG A 76 15.83 -1.23 10.62
N LYS A 77 15.71 -2.23 11.49
CA LYS A 77 15.06 -3.49 11.11
C LYS A 77 13.64 -3.21 10.62
N HIS A 78 13.31 -3.69 9.43
CA HIS A 78 11.98 -3.53 8.84
C HIS A 78 10.90 -4.13 9.77
N PRO A 79 9.72 -3.50 9.84
CA PRO A 79 8.63 -4.03 10.64
C PRO A 79 8.14 -5.37 10.07
N THR A 80 7.60 -6.21 10.93
CA THR A 80 6.81 -7.36 10.49
C THR A 80 5.41 -6.88 10.13
N LEU A 81 4.86 -7.37 9.01
CA LEU A 81 3.46 -7.14 8.65
C LEU A 81 2.56 -8.33 9.01
N LYS A 82 3.11 -9.39 9.60
CA LYS A 82 2.39 -10.65 9.87
C LYS A 82 1.17 -10.47 10.78
N ASP A 83 1.28 -9.61 11.77
CA ASP A 83 0.24 -9.41 12.78
C ASP A 83 -0.83 -8.39 12.35
N LEU A 84 -0.67 -7.76 11.19
CA LEU A 84 -1.61 -6.78 10.66
C LEU A 84 -2.73 -7.48 9.88
N ASP A 85 -3.94 -6.94 9.96
CA ASP A 85 -5.06 -7.43 9.18
C ASP A 85 -4.97 -7.02 7.70
N PHE A 86 -5.86 -7.57 6.87
CA PHE A 86 -5.84 -7.30 5.43
C PHE A 86 -6.05 -5.82 5.11
N LYS A 87 -6.94 -5.14 5.85
CA LYS A 87 -7.30 -3.75 5.54
C LYS A 87 -6.08 -2.87 5.70
N LEU A 88 -5.40 -2.97 6.84
CA LEU A 88 -4.21 -2.17 7.11
C LEU A 88 -3.06 -2.53 6.17
N VAL A 89 -2.84 -3.81 5.85
CA VAL A 89 -1.80 -4.21 4.87
C VAL A 89 -2.10 -3.62 3.50
N ALA A 90 -3.35 -3.65 3.04
CA ALA A 90 -3.73 -3.10 1.74
C ALA A 90 -3.54 -1.58 1.68
N GLU A 91 -3.91 -0.85 2.73
CA GLU A 91 -3.70 0.59 2.82
C GLU A 91 -2.20 0.96 2.88
N VAL A 92 -1.39 0.18 3.60
CA VAL A 92 0.07 0.32 3.60
C VAL A 92 0.65 0.03 2.22
N ALA A 93 0.19 -1.02 1.54
CA ALA A 93 0.66 -1.35 0.19
C ALA A 93 0.37 -0.18 -0.78
N GLU A 94 -0.85 0.37 -0.77
CA GLU A 94 -1.21 1.53 -1.60
C GLU A 94 -0.35 2.77 -1.30
N ALA A 95 -0.07 3.05 -0.03
CA ALA A 95 0.80 4.17 0.36
C ALA A 95 2.26 3.93 -0.05
N VAL A 96 2.75 2.70 0.08
CA VAL A 96 4.10 2.29 -0.32
C VAL A 96 4.31 2.45 -1.81
N GLU A 97 3.33 2.08 -2.64
CA GLU A 97 3.36 2.31 -4.09
C GLU A 97 3.32 3.81 -4.41
N LYS A 98 2.37 4.54 -3.81
CA LYS A 98 2.18 5.97 -4.04
C LYS A 98 3.43 6.81 -3.77
N TYR A 99 4.18 6.47 -2.72
CA TYR A 99 5.39 7.19 -2.34
C TYR A 99 6.66 6.54 -2.88
N GLU A 100 6.54 5.44 -3.61
CA GLU A 100 7.66 4.66 -4.15
C GLU A 100 8.65 4.24 -3.05
N VAL A 101 8.15 3.64 -1.97
CA VAL A 101 8.97 3.12 -0.86
C VAL A 101 9.53 1.76 -1.26
N PHE A 102 10.60 1.76 -2.07
CA PHE A 102 11.15 0.56 -2.71
C PHE A 102 11.46 -0.59 -1.75
N SER A 103 11.90 -0.27 -0.52
CA SER A 103 12.22 -1.26 0.52
C SER A 103 11.00 -2.04 1.03
N ALA A 104 9.79 -1.50 0.84
CA ALA A 104 8.54 -2.05 1.35
C ALA A 104 7.66 -2.70 0.28
N MET A 105 7.79 -2.32 -1.00
CA MET A 105 6.93 -2.80 -2.11
C MET A 105 6.84 -4.33 -2.14
N ARG A 106 7.98 -5.03 -2.27
CA ARG A 106 8.00 -6.50 -2.30
C ARG A 106 7.52 -7.14 -0.99
N VAL A 107 7.74 -6.48 0.15
CA VAL A 107 7.29 -6.99 1.46
C VAL A 107 5.76 -6.94 1.56
N CYS A 108 5.15 -5.84 1.09
CA CYS A 108 3.69 -5.70 1.05
C CYS A 108 3.07 -6.68 0.07
N GLU A 109 3.64 -6.81 -1.13
CA GLU A 109 3.19 -7.77 -2.16
C GLU A 109 3.19 -9.22 -1.63
N LEU A 110 4.26 -9.65 -0.96
CA LEU A 110 4.31 -10.99 -0.36
C LEU A 110 3.28 -11.15 0.76
N ARG A 111 3.11 -10.12 1.60
CA ARG A 111 2.12 -10.18 2.69
C ARG A 111 0.68 -10.22 2.16
N LEU A 112 0.39 -9.57 1.04
CA LEU A 112 -0.91 -9.62 0.39
C LEU A 112 -1.26 -11.04 -0.05
N ARG A 113 -0.28 -11.80 -0.59
CA ARG A 113 -0.48 -13.21 -0.99
C ARG A 113 -0.95 -14.11 0.15
N ASP A 114 -0.51 -13.86 1.38
CA ASP A 114 -0.93 -14.64 2.55
C ASP A 114 -2.44 -14.55 2.84
N PHE A 115 -3.17 -13.60 2.24
CA PHE A 115 -4.63 -13.47 2.35
C PHE A 115 -5.40 -14.15 1.21
N LEU A 116 -4.70 -14.84 0.30
CA LEU A 116 -5.33 -15.66 -0.72
C LEU A 116 -5.80 -17.00 -0.14
N PRO A 117 -6.93 -17.54 -0.63
CA PRO A 117 -7.78 -17.00 -1.70
C PRO A 117 -8.85 -15.98 -1.23
N GLN A 118 -8.98 -15.71 0.08
CA GLN A 118 -10.13 -14.98 0.64
C GLN A 118 -10.26 -13.54 0.13
N LYS A 119 -9.14 -12.90 -0.21
CA LYS A 119 -9.06 -11.51 -0.68
C LYS A 119 -8.66 -11.38 -2.15
N ALA A 120 -8.79 -12.45 -2.94
CA ALA A 120 -8.28 -12.52 -4.31
C ALA A 120 -8.74 -11.36 -5.20
N ILE A 121 -9.99 -10.91 -5.09
CA ILE A 121 -10.51 -9.80 -5.91
C ILE A 121 -9.82 -8.48 -5.57
N ASP A 122 -9.73 -8.15 -4.28
CA ASP A 122 -9.13 -6.89 -3.85
C ASP A 122 -7.62 -6.88 -4.18
N ILE A 123 -6.94 -8.03 -4.06
CA ILE A 123 -5.54 -8.21 -4.43
C ILE A 123 -5.33 -8.16 -5.95
N PHE A 124 -6.25 -8.72 -6.75
CA PHE A 124 -6.21 -8.61 -8.22
C PHE A 124 -6.29 -7.14 -8.67
N VAL A 125 -7.21 -6.37 -8.07
CA VAL A 125 -7.33 -4.93 -8.38
C VAL A 125 -6.04 -4.19 -8.06
N TYR A 126 -5.44 -4.45 -6.89
CA TYR A 126 -4.13 -3.90 -6.53
C TYR A 126 -3.05 -4.31 -7.56
N ALA A 127 -2.98 -5.60 -7.90
CA ALA A 127 -1.97 -6.14 -8.80
C ALA A 127 -2.07 -5.54 -10.21
N VAL A 128 -3.29 -5.36 -10.74
CA VAL A 128 -3.51 -4.67 -12.02
C VAL A 128 -3.16 -3.19 -11.93
N LYS A 129 -3.51 -2.52 -10.83
CA LYS A 129 -3.25 -1.08 -10.67
C LYS A 129 -1.76 -0.75 -10.66
N HIS A 130 -0.94 -1.64 -10.11
CA HIS A 130 0.50 -1.45 -9.89
C HIS A 130 1.37 -2.42 -10.72
N ASP A 131 0.81 -3.03 -11.76
CA ASP A 131 1.50 -3.86 -12.76
C ASP A 131 2.28 -5.09 -12.21
N TYR A 132 1.74 -5.77 -11.20
CA TYR A 132 2.30 -7.02 -10.66
C TYR A 132 1.85 -8.27 -11.44
N SER A 133 2.41 -8.50 -12.63
CA SER A 133 2.00 -9.58 -13.54
C SER A 133 1.87 -10.97 -12.91
N GLU A 134 2.84 -11.41 -12.09
CA GLU A 134 2.78 -12.71 -11.41
C GLU A 134 1.57 -12.81 -10.46
N LEU A 135 1.26 -11.71 -9.76
CA LEU A 135 0.14 -11.65 -8.83
C LEU A 135 -1.21 -11.54 -9.56
N ILE A 136 -1.23 -10.86 -10.72
CA ILE A 136 -2.38 -10.82 -11.63
C ILE A 136 -2.74 -12.24 -12.07
N ASP A 137 -1.77 -13.01 -12.57
CA ASP A 137 -2.01 -14.39 -13.04
C ASP A 137 -2.51 -15.30 -11.91
N GLU A 138 -1.86 -15.25 -10.76
CA GLU A 138 -2.22 -16.03 -9.57
C GLU A 138 -3.66 -15.72 -9.13
N THR A 139 -4.02 -14.44 -9.04
CA THR A 139 -5.35 -14.03 -8.58
C THR A 139 -6.43 -14.20 -9.64
N ALA A 140 -6.13 -14.05 -10.92
CA ALA A 140 -7.05 -14.29 -12.03
C ALA A 140 -7.57 -15.74 -12.02
N LEU A 141 -6.70 -16.71 -11.81
CA LEU A 141 -7.06 -18.13 -11.71
C LEU A 141 -8.02 -18.40 -10.54
N LEU A 142 -7.80 -17.75 -9.39
CA LEU A 142 -8.66 -17.89 -8.22
C LEU A 142 -10.05 -17.28 -8.46
N ILE A 143 -10.10 -16.11 -9.10
CA ILE A 143 -11.35 -15.39 -9.39
C ILE A 143 -12.17 -16.11 -10.47
N ALA A 144 -11.52 -16.62 -11.52
CA ALA A 144 -12.18 -17.32 -12.63
C ALA A 144 -12.97 -18.56 -12.17
N ARG A 145 -12.52 -19.21 -11.08
CA ARG A 145 -13.19 -20.37 -10.47
C ARG A 145 -14.48 -20.02 -9.72
N SER A 146 -14.77 -18.75 -9.45
CA SER A 146 -15.97 -18.31 -8.72
C SER A 146 -16.49 -16.95 -9.23
N PRO A 147 -17.08 -16.92 -10.43
CA PRO A 147 -17.63 -15.71 -11.03
C PRO A 147 -18.90 -15.33 -10.30
N SER A 148 -18.92 -14.17 -9.65
CA SER A 148 -20.14 -13.59 -9.11
C SER A 148 -20.28 -12.16 -9.63
N LEU A 149 -21.52 -11.68 -9.83
CA LEU A 149 -21.76 -10.29 -10.26
C LEU A 149 -21.03 -9.24 -9.39
N PRO A 150 -20.88 -9.41 -8.06
CA PRO A 150 -20.04 -8.54 -7.24
C PRO A 150 -18.56 -8.51 -7.64
N VAL A 151 -17.98 -9.64 -8.07
CA VAL A 151 -16.61 -9.71 -8.61
C VAL A 151 -16.49 -8.80 -9.83
N LEU A 152 -17.41 -8.97 -10.78
CA LEU A 152 -17.40 -8.25 -12.05
C LEU A 152 -17.43 -6.72 -11.90
N ARG A 153 -18.13 -6.22 -10.88
CA ARG A 153 -18.21 -4.77 -10.59
C ARG A 153 -16.93 -4.18 -10.01
N LYS A 154 -16.07 -5.02 -9.41
CA LYS A 154 -14.79 -4.58 -8.83
C LYS A 154 -13.65 -4.65 -9.84
N LEU A 155 -13.80 -5.37 -10.94
CA LEU A 155 -12.75 -5.49 -11.94
C LEU A 155 -12.48 -4.14 -12.61
N PRO A 156 -11.20 -3.82 -12.90
CA PRO A 156 -10.87 -2.70 -13.77
C PRO A 156 -11.58 -2.84 -15.12
N SER A 157 -12.06 -1.74 -15.68
CA SER A 157 -12.91 -1.74 -16.88
C SER A 157 -12.25 -2.41 -18.09
N HIS A 158 -10.93 -2.28 -18.22
CA HIS A 158 -10.14 -2.91 -19.28
C HIS A 158 -9.96 -4.43 -19.10
N CYS A 159 -10.16 -4.96 -17.88
CA CYS A 159 -10.11 -6.41 -17.61
C CYS A 159 -11.47 -7.10 -17.87
N PHE A 160 -12.56 -6.33 -18.02
CA PHE A 160 -13.91 -6.89 -18.14
C PHE A 160 -14.11 -7.74 -19.40
N ILE A 161 -13.69 -7.22 -20.56
CA ILE A 161 -13.84 -7.93 -21.84
C ILE A 161 -12.97 -9.19 -21.89
N PRO A 162 -11.65 -9.15 -21.60
CA PRO A 162 -10.82 -10.34 -21.52
C PRO A 162 -11.39 -11.40 -20.59
N TRP A 163 -11.86 -10.99 -19.40
CA TRP A 163 -12.45 -11.91 -18.44
C TRP A 163 -13.71 -12.60 -18.97
N VAL A 164 -14.62 -11.88 -19.63
CA VAL A 164 -15.84 -12.48 -20.22
C VAL A 164 -15.51 -13.44 -21.36
N LEU A 165 -14.46 -13.15 -22.13
CA LEU A 165 -14.02 -13.99 -23.26
C LEU A 165 -13.30 -15.27 -22.77
N ASP A 166 -12.38 -15.15 -21.82
CA ASP A 166 -11.67 -16.31 -21.23
C ASP A 166 -12.58 -17.18 -20.37
N TYR A 167 -13.56 -16.58 -19.68
CA TYR A 167 -14.58 -17.31 -18.92
C TYR A 167 -15.34 -18.33 -19.80
N LYS A 168 -15.71 -17.94 -21.02
CA LYS A 168 -16.35 -18.85 -21.97
C LYS A 168 -15.42 -19.99 -22.41
N PHE A 169 -14.13 -19.71 -22.56
CA PHE A 169 -13.15 -20.70 -23.01
C PHE A 169 -12.82 -21.75 -21.94
N ILE A 170 -12.68 -21.30 -20.68
CA ILE A 170 -12.40 -22.16 -19.52
C ILE A 170 -13.60 -23.06 -19.20
N PHE A 171 -14.83 -22.54 -19.19
CA PHE A 171 -16.03 -23.36 -18.94
C PHE A 171 -16.29 -24.39 -20.05
N GLN A 172 -16.03 -24.05 -21.31
CA GLN A 172 -16.17 -25.01 -22.42
C GLN A 172 -15.14 -26.15 -22.35
N HIS A 173 -13.94 -25.90 -21.81
CA HIS A 173 -12.94 -26.96 -21.62
C HIS A 173 -13.21 -27.82 -20.38
N LEU A 174 -13.63 -27.22 -19.27
CA LEU A 174 -13.98 -27.96 -18.04
C LEU A 174 -15.23 -28.85 -18.23
N ALA A 175 -16.22 -28.39 -19.00
CA ALA A 175 -17.40 -29.19 -19.35
C ALA A 175 -17.10 -30.37 -20.30
N LYS A 176 -16.01 -30.30 -21.08
CA LYS A 176 -15.57 -31.41 -21.96
C LYS A 176 -14.65 -32.41 -21.27
N SER A 177 -13.99 -32.03 -20.17
CA SER A 177 -13.09 -32.91 -19.41
C SER A 177 -13.80 -33.77 -18.36
N THR A 178 -15.09 -33.57 -18.15
CA THR A 178 -15.92 -34.28 -17.16
C THR A 178 -16.99 -35.16 -17.81
N SER A 179 -16.91 -35.36 -19.13
CA SER A 179 -17.85 -36.16 -19.91
C SER A 179 -17.19 -37.34 -20.61
#